data_AF-Q025M4-F1
#
_entry.id   AF-Q025M4-F1
#
_cell.length_a   1.000
_cell.length_b   1.000
_cell.length_c   1.000
_cell.angle_alpha   90.00
_cell.angle_beta   90.00
_cell.angle_gamma   90.00
#
_symmetry.space_group_name_H-M   'P 1'
#
loop_
_entity.id
_entity.type
_entity.pdbx_description
1 polymer ?
#
loop_
_entity_poly.entity_id
_entity_poly.type
_entity_poly.pdbx_seq_one_letter_code
_entity_poly.pdbx_strand_id
1 'polypeptide(L)'
;MRSWHGAVVWMFERLGLDVALAGDLLEERARGRSMIWYCRQVGTAICIGIGRPIFEHKVLALRAVATGCAVNSVWLFLWEKFLHLDLPSTPRISLEAIACLLIILLTQAATGWMVARTHRAHAIPMVLVFVTWLVGWYVAGSFSEIERLLVSSIDQPRFRPYLAWYLTPLFVETAGLIAGGIVGAAPKARPR
;
A
#
# COMPACT_ATOMS: atom_id res chain seq x y z
N MET A 1 2.17 17.50 20.85
CA MET A 1 2.01 16.05 21.07
C MET A 1 0.59 15.51 20.80
N ARG A 2 -0.48 16.33 20.71
CA ARG A 2 -1.86 15.89 20.41
C ARG A 2 -2.09 15.18 19.06
N SER A 3 -1.25 15.41 18.05
CA SER A 3 -1.47 14.87 16.69
C SER A 3 -1.25 13.36 16.55
N TRP A 4 -0.29 12.79 17.29
CA TRP A 4 0.08 11.38 17.16
C TRP A 4 -0.93 10.42 17.79
N HIS A 5 -1.59 10.82 18.88
CA HIS A 5 -2.62 10.03 19.54
C HIS A 5 -3.84 9.85 18.62
N GLY A 6 -4.32 10.96 18.04
CA GLY A 6 -5.41 10.93 17.09
C GLY A 6 -5.10 10.04 15.88
N ALA A 7 -3.85 10.09 15.38
CA ALA A 7 -3.44 9.24 14.26
C ALA A 7 -3.46 7.74 14.60
N VAL A 8 -3.00 7.34 15.79
CA VAL A 8 -2.97 5.92 16.19
C VAL A 8 -4.37 5.39 16.47
N VAL A 9 -5.20 6.15 17.19
CA VAL A 9 -6.60 5.77 17.43
C VAL A 9 -7.37 5.69 16.11
N TRP A 10 -7.21 6.68 15.23
CA TRP A 10 -7.80 6.68 13.89
C TRP A 10 -7.35 5.46 13.09
N MET A 11 -6.06 5.11 13.15
CA MET A 11 -5.54 3.94 12.44
C MET A 11 -6.07 2.62 13.02
N PHE A 12 -6.20 2.51 14.34
CA PHE A 12 -6.75 1.32 15.00
C PHE A 12 -8.23 1.13 14.65
N GLU A 13 -9.03 2.19 14.74
CA GLU A 13 -10.42 2.17 14.30
C GLU A 13 -10.52 1.76 12.83
N ARG A 14 -9.60 2.27 11.99
CA ARG A 14 -9.59 1.98 10.55
C ARG A 14 -9.22 0.54 10.21
N LEU A 15 -8.35 -0.06 11.00
CA LEU A 15 -7.92 -1.44 10.87
C LEU A 15 -8.89 -2.42 11.55
N GLY A 16 -9.93 -1.92 12.24
CA GLY A 16 -10.83 -2.76 13.04
C GLY A 16 -10.14 -3.34 14.27
N LEU A 17 -9.07 -2.71 14.75
CA LEU A 17 -8.36 -3.06 15.97
C LEU A 17 -9.11 -2.52 17.20
N ASP A 18 -8.89 -3.17 18.34
CA ASP A 18 -9.48 -2.74 19.59
C ASP A 18 -8.93 -1.37 20.02
N VAL A 19 -9.81 -0.37 20.06
CA VAL A 19 -9.46 1.00 20.48
C VAL A 19 -9.00 1.03 21.94
N ALA A 20 -9.46 0.10 22.79
CA ALA A 20 -9.00 -0.03 24.17
C ALA A 20 -7.50 -0.38 24.21
N LEU A 21 -7.02 -1.22 23.28
CA LEU A 21 -5.60 -1.56 23.16
C LEU A 21 -4.76 -0.32 22.80
N ALA A 22 -5.27 0.58 21.95
CA ALA A 22 -4.59 1.84 21.66
C ALA A 22 -4.46 2.71 22.92
N GLY A 23 -5.52 2.78 23.74
CA GLY A 23 -5.52 3.50 25.01
C GLY A 23 -4.47 2.94 25.98
N ASP A 24 -4.45 1.62 26.17
CA ASP A 24 -3.52 0.94 27.07
C ASP A 24 -2.04 1.18 26.68
N LEU A 25 -1.70 1.04 25.38
CA LEU A 25 -0.35 1.33 24.89
C LEU A 25 0.10 2.78 25.14
N LEU A 26 -0.85 3.72 25.13
CA LEU A 26 -0.60 5.12 25.42
C LEU A 26 -0.42 5.39 26.90
N GLU A 27 -1.21 4.76 27.76
CA GLU A 27 -1.03 4.83 29.21
C GLU A 27 0.33 4.27 29.62
N GLU A 28 0.75 3.14 29.06
CA GLU A 28 2.07 2.57 29.33
C GLU A 28 3.22 3.46 28.83
N ARG A 29 3.04 4.15 27.70
CA ARG A 29 4.00 5.16 27.23
C ARG A 29 4.07 6.35 28.19
N ALA A 30 2.93 6.83 28.69
CA ALA A 30 2.88 7.94 29.64
C ALA A 30 3.56 7.59 30.98
N ARG A 31 3.59 6.30 31.35
CA ARG A 31 4.35 5.77 32.50
C ARG A 31 5.88 5.69 32.28
N GLY A 32 6.40 6.28 31.20
CA GLY A 32 7.84 6.42 30.96
C GLY A 32 8.48 5.34 30.10
N ARG A 33 7.69 4.49 29.41
CA ARG A 33 8.23 3.53 28.45
C ARG A 33 8.80 4.25 27.21
N SER A 34 9.87 3.67 26.66
CA SER A 34 10.59 4.25 25.52
C SER A 34 9.75 4.25 24.23
N MET A 35 10.04 5.19 23.32
CA MET A 35 9.33 5.29 22.04
C MET A 35 9.54 4.06 21.15
N ILE A 36 10.71 3.42 21.23
CA ILE A 36 11.00 2.17 20.51
C ILE A 36 10.07 1.04 20.98
N TRP A 37 9.88 0.92 22.30
CA TRP A 37 8.97 -0.08 22.86
C TRP A 37 7.53 0.14 22.35
N TYR A 38 7.07 1.39 22.35
CA TYR A 38 5.73 1.75 21.84
C TYR A 38 5.57 1.42 20.35
N CYS A 39 6.53 1.81 19.51
CA CYS A 39 6.50 1.50 18.08
C CYS A 39 6.47 -0.02 17.83
N ARG A 40 7.23 -0.80 18.62
CA ARG A 40 7.22 -2.26 18.51
C ARG A 40 5.84 -2.84 18.83
N GLN A 41 5.19 -2.39 19.90
CA GLN A 41 3.86 -2.90 20.27
C GLN A 41 2.78 -2.50 19.27
N VAL A 42 2.77 -1.25 18.83
CA VAL A 42 1.86 -0.77 17.79
C VAL A 42 2.05 -1.60 16.51
N GLY A 43 3.30 -1.85 16.11
CA GLY A 43 3.62 -2.70 14.97
C GLY A 43 3.08 -4.13 15.13
N THR A 44 3.32 -4.76 16.28
CA THR A 44 2.81 -6.11 16.57
C THR A 44 1.28 -6.17 16.52
N ALA A 45 0.60 -5.20 17.12
CA ALA A 45 -0.87 -5.13 17.10
C ALA A 45 -1.41 -5.01 15.66
N ILE A 46 -0.79 -4.17 14.83
CA ILE A 46 -1.13 -4.03 13.41
C ILE A 46 -0.92 -5.36 12.66
N CYS A 47 0.23 -6.00 12.84
CA CYS A 47 0.53 -7.28 12.20
C CYS A 47 -0.48 -8.37 12.58
N ILE A 48 -0.84 -8.47 13.86
CA ILE A 48 -1.83 -9.44 14.34
C ILE A 48 -3.23 -9.12 13.79
N GLY A 49 -3.63 -7.84 13.83
CA GLY A 49 -4.94 -7.40 13.33
C GLY A 49 -5.15 -7.58 11.84
N ILE A 50 -4.09 -7.40 11.04
CA ILE A 50 -4.13 -7.66 9.61
C ILE A 50 -4.04 -9.17 9.34
N GLY A 51 -3.14 -9.87 10.01
CA GLY A 51 -2.87 -11.28 9.76
C GLY A 51 -4.06 -12.18 10.07
N ARG A 52 -4.71 -11.98 11.22
CA ARG A 52 -5.78 -12.86 11.69
C ARG A 52 -6.95 -12.98 10.69
N PRO A 53 -7.57 -11.89 10.18
CA PRO A 53 -8.60 -11.97 9.16
C PRO A 53 -8.17 -12.67 7.86
N ILE A 54 -6.90 -12.54 7.48
CA ILE A 54 -6.37 -13.17 6.25
C ILE A 54 -6.34 -14.69 6.42
N PHE A 55 -5.87 -15.18 7.57
CA PHE A 55 -5.79 -16.61 7.86
C PHE A 55 -7.16 -17.24 8.13
N GLU A 56 -8.07 -16.50 8.77
CA GLU A 56 -9.44 -16.95 9.05
C GLU A 56 -10.31 -16.93 7.78
N HIS A 57 -10.05 -16.03 6.82
CA HIS A 57 -10.86 -15.86 5.60
C HIS A 57 -10.06 -16.01 4.30
N LYS A 58 -9.40 -17.16 4.11
CA LYS A 58 -8.56 -17.45 2.92
C LYS A 58 -9.29 -17.27 1.58
N VAL A 59 -10.55 -17.68 1.50
CA VAL A 59 -11.37 -17.53 0.28
C VAL A 59 -11.62 -16.05 -0.03
N LEU A 60 -11.84 -15.24 1.01
CA LEU A 60 -12.03 -13.80 0.87
C LEU A 60 -10.73 -13.12 0.41
N ALA A 61 -9.59 -13.52 0.96
CA ALA A 61 -8.27 -13.07 0.54
C ALA A 61 -7.99 -13.40 -0.93
N LEU A 62 -8.27 -14.65 -1.35
CA LEU A 62 -8.12 -15.05 -2.75
C LEU A 62 -9.03 -14.24 -3.68
N ARG A 63 -10.29 -14.01 -3.28
CA ARG A 63 -11.23 -13.18 -4.02
C ARG A 63 -10.77 -11.73 -4.13
N ALA A 64 -10.17 -11.18 -3.08
CA ALA A 64 -9.60 -9.83 -3.10
C ALA A 64 -8.45 -9.72 -4.11
N VAL A 65 -7.55 -10.71 -4.13
CA VAL A 65 -6.48 -10.80 -5.14
C VAL A 65 -7.08 -10.90 -6.54
N ALA A 66 -8.02 -11.81 -6.77
CA ALA A 66 -8.66 -11.97 -8.08
C ALA A 66 -9.35 -10.68 -8.55
N THR A 67 -10.03 -9.97 -7.65
CA THR A 67 -10.69 -8.69 -7.96
C THR A 67 -9.66 -7.62 -8.33
N GLY A 68 -8.58 -7.49 -7.54
CA GLY A 68 -7.49 -6.56 -7.83
C GLY A 68 -6.81 -6.86 -9.15
N CYS A 69 -6.51 -8.14 -9.44
CA CYS A 69 -5.96 -8.59 -10.71
C CYS A 69 -6.87 -8.22 -11.88
N ALA A 70 -8.17 -8.52 -11.79
CA ALA A 70 -9.12 -8.24 -12.87
C ALA A 70 -9.19 -6.74 -13.20
N VAL A 71 -9.25 -5.88 -12.18
CA VAL A 71 -9.26 -4.42 -12.38
C VAL A 71 -7.93 -3.95 -12.96
N ASN A 72 -6.80 -4.45 -12.45
CA ASN A 72 -5.48 -4.09 -12.96
C ASN A 72 -5.28 -4.55 -14.41
N SER A 73 -5.79 -5.72 -14.79
CA SER A 73 -5.76 -6.21 -16.18
C SER A 73 -6.54 -5.31 -17.13
N VAL A 74 -7.73 -4.82 -16.70
CA VAL A 74 -8.48 -3.83 -17.48
C VAL A 74 -7.66 -2.56 -17.65
N TRP A 75 -7.00 -2.10 -16.58
CA TRP A 75 -6.16 -0.91 -16.66
C TRP A 75 -4.96 -1.08 -17.61
N LEU A 76 -4.24 -2.19 -17.51
CA LEU A 76 -3.14 -2.52 -18.41
C LEU A 76 -3.58 -2.57 -19.87
N PHE A 77 -4.74 -3.17 -20.13
CA PHE A 77 -5.33 -3.20 -21.47
C PHE A 77 -5.62 -1.78 -21.99
N LEU A 78 -6.24 -0.92 -21.15
CA LEU A 78 -6.53 0.46 -21.54
C LEU A 78 -5.25 1.27 -21.76
N TRP A 79 -4.21 1.06 -20.95
CA TRP A 79 -2.91 1.70 -21.11
C TRP A 79 -2.28 1.37 -22.45
N GLU A 80 -2.17 0.07 -22.76
CA GLU A 80 -1.57 -0.44 -24.00
C GLU A 80 -2.32 0.06 -25.24
N LYS A 81 -3.66 0.13 -25.18
CA LYS A 81 -4.48 0.48 -26.34
C LYS A 81 -4.65 1.98 -26.58
N PHE A 82 -4.65 2.80 -25.53
CA PHE A 82 -5.08 4.20 -25.66
C PHE A 82 -4.06 5.23 -25.20
N LEU A 83 -3.20 4.91 -24.24
CA LEU A 83 -2.34 5.93 -23.63
C LEU A 83 -1.02 6.12 -24.36
N HIS A 84 -0.44 5.08 -24.97
CA HIS A 84 0.86 5.14 -25.70
C HIS A 84 1.96 5.93 -24.98
N LEU A 85 1.83 6.05 -23.66
CA LEU A 85 2.71 6.78 -22.78
C LEU A 85 3.56 5.74 -22.09
N ASP A 86 4.87 5.82 -22.25
CA ASP A 86 5.80 4.96 -21.52
C ASP A 86 6.55 5.80 -20.50
N LEU A 87 6.94 5.18 -19.39
CA LEU A 87 7.88 5.83 -18.48
C LEU A 87 9.21 6.03 -19.23
N PRO A 88 9.76 7.26 -19.30
CA PRO A 88 11.04 7.50 -19.94
C PRO A 88 12.10 6.55 -19.38
N SER A 89 12.87 5.92 -20.27
CA SER A 89 13.94 4.98 -19.87
C SER A 89 15.09 5.67 -19.12
N THR A 90 15.22 6.99 -19.29
CA THR A 90 16.20 7.80 -18.56
C THR A 90 15.58 8.42 -17.32
N PRO A 91 16.31 8.50 -16.18
CA PRO A 91 15.84 9.09 -14.94
C PRO A 91 15.81 10.61 -15.03
N ARG A 92 14.87 11.14 -15.81
CA ARG A 92 14.65 12.58 -15.99
C ARG A 92 13.20 12.89 -15.67
N ILE A 93 13.00 13.86 -14.79
CA ILE A 93 11.68 14.40 -14.48
C ILE A 93 11.23 15.20 -15.71
N SER A 94 10.36 14.60 -16.52
CA SER A 94 9.67 15.25 -17.63
C SER A 94 8.18 15.41 -17.30
N LEU A 95 7.48 16.29 -18.02
CA LEU A 95 6.02 16.41 -17.90
C LEU A 95 5.34 15.06 -18.19
N GLU A 96 5.85 14.31 -19.17
CA GLU A 96 5.41 12.98 -19.52
C GLU A 96 5.56 12.00 -18.35
N ALA A 97 6.72 11.96 -17.69
CA ALA A 97 6.91 11.09 -16.52
C ALA A 97 5.96 11.46 -15.38
N ILE A 98 5.76 12.75 -15.12
CA ILE A 98 4.81 13.22 -14.09
C ILE A 98 3.39 12.77 -14.46
N ALA A 99 2.97 12.95 -15.71
CA ALA A 99 1.67 12.51 -16.19
C ALA A 99 1.50 10.99 -16.03
N CYS A 100 2.50 10.19 -16.45
CA CYS A 100 2.49 8.75 -16.28
C CYS A 100 2.34 8.34 -14.80
N LEU A 101 3.14 8.91 -13.90
CA LEU A 101 3.08 8.60 -12.48
C LEU A 101 1.74 9.02 -11.84
N LEU A 102 1.18 10.16 -12.24
CA LEU A 102 -0.15 10.58 -11.78
C LEU A 102 -1.24 9.63 -12.25
N ILE A 103 -1.19 9.20 -13.51
CA ILE A 103 -2.17 8.25 -14.03
C ILE A 103 -2.05 6.91 -13.28
N ILE A 104 -0.83 6.39 -13.08
CA ILE A 104 -0.58 5.19 -12.27
C ILE A 104 -1.15 5.36 -10.86
N LEU A 105 -0.89 6.49 -10.21
CA LEU A 105 -1.41 6.78 -8.87
C LEU A 105 -2.94 6.73 -8.82
N LEU A 106 -3.60 7.40 -9.77
CA LEU A 106 -5.06 7.49 -9.82
C LEU A 106 -5.71 6.14 -10.12
N THR A 107 -5.12 5.35 -11.01
CA THR A 107 -5.71 4.06 -11.39
C THR A 107 -5.50 3.03 -10.31
N GLN A 108 -4.35 3.03 -9.65
CA GLN A 108 -4.14 2.21 -8.46
C GLN A 108 -5.00 2.66 -7.27
N ALA A 109 -5.25 3.96 -7.11
CA ALA A 109 -6.25 4.43 -6.15
C ALA A 109 -7.66 3.93 -6.48
N ALA A 110 -8.06 3.92 -7.75
CA ALA A 110 -9.33 3.33 -8.16
C ALA A 110 -9.39 1.82 -7.86
N THR A 111 -8.32 1.07 -8.14
CA THR A 111 -8.21 -0.36 -7.83
C THR A 111 -8.33 -0.62 -6.33
N GLY A 112 -7.57 0.08 -5.51
CA GLY A 112 -7.62 -0.05 -4.05
C GLY A 112 -9.01 0.27 -3.51
N TRP A 113 -9.65 1.31 -4.03
CA TRP A 113 -11.02 1.66 -3.70
C TRP A 113 -12.01 0.55 -4.08
N MET A 114 -11.91 -0.04 -5.27
CA MET A 114 -12.77 -1.14 -5.71
C MET A 114 -12.60 -2.39 -4.84
N VAL A 115 -11.37 -2.78 -4.50
CA VAL A 115 -11.08 -3.91 -3.62
C VAL A 115 -11.70 -3.68 -2.23
N ALA A 116 -11.46 -2.51 -1.64
CA ALA A 116 -12.06 -2.14 -0.35
C ALA A 116 -13.60 -2.15 -0.41
N ARG A 117 -14.18 -1.64 -1.50
CA ARG A 117 -15.62 -1.50 -1.66
C ARG A 117 -16.35 -2.82 -1.84
N THR A 118 -15.69 -3.82 -2.43
CA THR A 118 -16.19 -5.18 -2.61
C THR A 118 -15.98 -6.06 -1.36
N HIS A 119 -15.03 -5.69 -0.50
CA HIS A 119 -14.65 -6.46 0.71
C HIS A 119 -14.85 -5.67 2.01
N ARG A 120 -15.95 -4.90 2.11
CA ARG A 120 -16.18 -3.90 3.18
C ARG A 120 -15.89 -4.35 4.61
N ALA A 121 -16.26 -5.58 4.97
CA ALA A 121 -16.08 -6.10 6.33
C ALA A 121 -14.59 -6.16 6.73
N HIS A 122 -13.70 -6.41 5.77
CA HIS A 122 -12.25 -6.54 5.98
C HIS A 122 -11.49 -5.72 4.94
N ALA A 123 -11.98 -4.52 4.62
CA ALA A 123 -11.52 -3.74 3.48
C ALA A 123 -10.00 -3.51 3.49
N ILE A 124 -9.44 -3.01 4.60
CA ILE A 124 -8.01 -2.71 4.69
C ILE A 124 -7.15 -3.98 4.66
N PRO A 125 -7.41 -5.03 5.46
CA PRO A 125 -6.68 -6.29 5.33
C PRO A 125 -6.67 -6.85 3.90
N MET A 126 -7.81 -6.81 3.20
CA MET A 126 -7.92 -7.34 1.84
C MET A 126 -7.14 -6.50 0.81
N VAL A 127 -7.11 -5.18 0.97
CA VAL A 127 -6.22 -4.32 0.15
C VAL A 127 -4.76 -4.63 0.42
N LEU A 128 -4.36 -4.83 1.68
CA LEU A 128 -2.97 -5.16 2.03
C LEU A 128 -2.53 -6.54 1.52
N VAL A 129 -3.44 -7.53 1.49
CA VAL A 129 -3.19 -8.81 0.82
C VAL A 129 -2.89 -8.58 -0.65
N PHE A 130 -3.72 -7.80 -1.34
CA PHE A 130 -3.51 -7.52 -2.75
C PHE A 130 -2.23 -6.73 -3.02
N VAL A 131 -1.92 -5.71 -2.21
CA VAL A 131 -0.65 -4.96 -2.27
C VAL A 131 0.54 -5.89 -2.09
N THR A 132 0.50 -6.78 -1.09
CA THR A 132 1.59 -7.73 -0.82
C THR A 132 1.79 -8.68 -2.00
N TRP A 133 0.69 -9.20 -2.57
CA TRP A 133 0.73 -10.04 -3.75
C TRP A 133 1.31 -9.29 -4.97
N LEU A 134 0.86 -8.06 -5.22
CA LEU A 134 1.30 -7.25 -6.36
C LEU A 134 2.79 -6.90 -6.26
N VAL A 135 3.24 -6.46 -5.09
CA VAL A 135 4.66 -6.18 -4.83
C VAL A 135 5.48 -7.44 -4.99
N GLY A 136 5.02 -8.57 -4.45
CA GLY A 136 5.70 -9.86 -4.60
C GLY A 136 5.80 -10.30 -6.06
N TRP A 137 4.72 -10.15 -6.83
CA TRP A 137 4.70 -10.42 -8.27
C TRP A 137 5.68 -9.53 -9.03
N TYR A 138 5.67 -8.22 -8.78
CA TYR A 138 6.58 -7.27 -9.42
C TYR A 138 8.04 -7.59 -9.10
N VAL A 139 8.37 -7.76 -7.82
CA VAL A 139 9.74 -8.07 -7.39
C VAL A 139 10.21 -9.42 -7.94
N ALA A 140 9.34 -10.44 -7.99
CA ALA A 140 9.69 -11.75 -8.56
C ALA A 140 9.96 -11.67 -10.06
N GLY A 141 9.12 -10.93 -10.82
CA GLY A 141 9.30 -10.74 -12.26
C GLY A 141 10.52 -9.88 -12.62
N SER A 142 10.87 -8.94 -11.73
CA SER A 142 11.94 -7.96 -11.92
C SER A 142 13.22 -8.27 -11.14
N PHE A 143 13.30 -9.45 -10.51
CA PHE A 143 14.35 -9.76 -9.53
C PHE A 143 15.76 -9.54 -10.10
N SER A 144 16.04 -10.09 -11.30
CA SER A 144 17.35 -9.99 -11.94
C SER A 144 17.76 -8.55 -12.25
N GLU A 145 16.80 -7.70 -12.63
CA GLU A 145 17.07 -6.31 -12.98
C GLU A 145 17.29 -5.44 -11.73
N ILE A 146 16.48 -5.68 -10.69
CA ILE A 146 16.65 -5.03 -9.37
C ILE A 146 18.00 -5.42 -8.78
N GLU A 147 18.35 -6.71 -8.79
CA GLU A 147 19.65 -7.20 -8.32
C GLU A 147 20.79 -6.55 -9.09
N ARG A 148 20.71 -6.55 -10.43
CA ARG A 148 21.72 -5.93 -11.30
C ARG A 148 21.92 -4.44 -10.97
N LEU A 149 20.83 -3.67 -10.85
CA LEU A 149 20.89 -2.25 -10.52
C LEU A 149 21.38 -2.01 -9.09
N LEU A 150 20.97 -2.84 -8.14
CA LEU A 150 21.38 -2.75 -6.74
C LEU A 150 22.88 -2.98 -6.60
N VAL A 151 23.41 -4.08 -7.13
CA VAL A 151 24.85 -4.39 -7.12
C VAL A 151 25.62 -3.29 -7.84
N SER A 152 25.17 -2.88 -9.03
CA SER A 152 25.85 -1.82 -9.78
C SER A 152 25.85 -0.46 -9.05
N SER A 153 24.84 -0.17 -8.23
CA SER A 153 24.74 1.08 -7.47
C SER A 153 25.70 1.19 -6.28
N ILE A 154 26.22 0.04 -5.82
CA ILE A 154 27.23 -0.03 -4.75
C ILE A 154 28.56 0.47 -5.29
N ASP A 155 29.02 -0.10 -6.40
CA ASP A 155 30.33 0.24 -6.99
C ASP A 155 30.29 1.54 -7.79
N GLN A 156 29.15 1.86 -8.41
CA GLN A 156 29.05 2.95 -9.37
C GLN A 156 27.86 3.87 -9.03
N PRO A 157 28.10 5.03 -8.39
CA PRO A 157 27.05 5.96 -7.97
C PRO A 157 26.11 6.43 -9.08
N ARG A 158 26.55 6.38 -10.34
CA ARG A 158 25.74 6.70 -11.53
C ARG A 158 24.49 5.84 -11.69
N PHE A 159 24.43 4.64 -11.10
CA PHE A 159 23.25 3.77 -11.17
C PHE A 159 22.20 4.04 -10.09
N ARG A 160 22.53 4.79 -9.03
CA ARG A 160 21.57 5.17 -7.98
C ARG A 160 20.30 5.85 -8.52
N PRO A 161 20.37 6.84 -9.44
CA PRO A 161 19.16 7.44 -10.00
C PRO A 161 18.35 6.46 -10.84
N TYR A 162 18.98 5.49 -11.52
CA TYR A 162 18.27 4.45 -12.27
C TYR A 162 17.55 3.48 -11.35
N LEU A 163 18.19 3.06 -10.26
CA LEU A 163 17.56 2.23 -9.24
C LEU A 163 16.36 2.96 -8.60
N ALA A 164 16.53 4.23 -8.21
CA ALA A 164 15.45 5.03 -7.66
C ALA A 164 14.30 5.18 -8.67
N TRP A 165 14.62 5.44 -9.93
CA TRP A 165 13.64 5.55 -11.01
C TRP A 165 12.87 4.25 -11.23
N TYR A 166 13.58 3.12 -11.25
CA TYR A 166 12.99 1.78 -11.41
C TYR A 166 12.02 1.41 -10.27
N LEU A 167 12.33 1.85 -9.05
CA LEU A 167 11.49 1.60 -7.87
C LEU A 167 10.36 2.64 -7.72
N THR A 168 10.42 3.77 -8.42
CA THR A 168 9.43 4.86 -8.27
C THR A 168 8.00 4.39 -8.57
N PRO A 169 7.71 3.71 -9.71
CA PRO A 169 6.37 3.20 -9.98
C PRO A 169 5.86 2.28 -8.87
N LEU A 170 6.69 1.38 -8.34
CA LEU A 170 6.30 0.46 -7.26
C LEU A 170 5.80 1.21 -6.01
N PHE A 171 6.47 2.29 -5.63
CA PHE A 171 6.04 3.12 -4.50
C PHE A 171 4.76 3.89 -4.81
N VAL A 172 4.64 4.44 -6.02
CA VAL A 172 3.43 5.18 -6.45
C VAL A 172 2.22 4.26 -6.52
N GLU A 173 2.36 3.06 -7.06
CA GLU A 173 1.31 2.05 -7.13
C GLU A 173 0.84 1.63 -5.73
N THR A 174 1.80 1.33 -4.85
CA THR A 174 1.51 0.94 -3.46
C THR A 174 0.80 2.07 -2.72
N ALA A 175 1.26 3.32 -2.87
CA ALA A 175 0.63 4.48 -2.27
C ALA A 175 -0.79 4.71 -2.79
N GLY A 176 -1.00 4.56 -4.11
CA GLY A 176 -2.31 4.65 -4.75
C GLY A 176 -3.26 3.61 -4.18
N LEU A 177 -2.89 2.33 -4.20
CA LEU A 177 -3.71 1.22 -3.67
C LEU A 177 -4.11 1.45 -2.22
N ILE A 178 -3.16 1.84 -1.37
CA ILE A 178 -3.42 2.09 0.06
C ILE A 178 -4.36 3.30 0.21
N ALA A 179 -4.09 4.41 -0.48
CA ALA A 179 -4.94 5.60 -0.40
C ALA A 179 -6.38 5.31 -0.85
N GLY A 180 -6.52 4.64 -2.00
CA GLY A 180 -7.81 4.19 -2.53
C GLY A 180 -8.54 3.25 -1.57
N GLY A 181 -7.82 2.27 -1.01
CA GLY A 181 -8.34 1.33 -0.04
C GLY A 181 -8.84 2.01 1.24
N ILE A 182 -8.06 2.97 1.75
CA ILE A 182 -8.45 3.81 2.87
C ILE A 182 -9.71 4.59 2.51
N VAL A 183 -9.82 5.24 1.36
CA VAL A 183 -11.04 5.97 0.99
C VAL A 183 -12.24 5.01 0.87
N GLY A 184 -12.06 3.86 0.24
CA GLY A 184 -13.11 2.86 0.01
C GLY A 184 -13.65 2.20 1.28
N ALA A 185 -12.82 2.11 2.32
CA ALA A 185 -13.20 1.56 3.63
C ALA A 185 -14.05 2.53 4.49
N ALA A 186 -14.33 3.76 4.04
CA ALA A 186 -15.04 4.76 4.85
C ALA A 186 -16.43 4.26 5.27
N PRO A 187 -16.78 4.34 6.57
CA PRO A 187 -18.11 3.99 7.01
C PRO A 187 -19.10 4.87 6.25
N LYS A 188 -20.19 4.27 5.77
CA LYS A 188 -21.27 5.06 5.17
C LYS A 188 -21.79 5.96 6.30
N ALA A 189 -21.70 7.28 6.14
CA ALA A 189 -22.25 8.22 7.12
C ALA A 189 -23.69 7.79 7.43
N ARG A 190 -23.98 7.47 8.69
CA ARG A 190 -25.35 7.12 9.09
C ARG A 190 -26.21 8.37 8.82
N PRO A 191 -27.31 8.26 8.05
CA PRO A 191 -28.25 9.37 7.93
C PRO A 191 -28.74 9.70 9.34
N ARG A 192 -28.62 10.98 9.70
CA ARG A 192 -29.17 11.52 10.96
C ARG A 192 -30.68 11.66 10.83
#